data_AF-A0A1Y5GVT3-F1
#
_entry.id   AF-A0A1Y5GVT3-F1
#
_cell.length_a   1.000
_cell.length_b   1.000
_cell.length_c   1.000
_cell.angle_alpha   90.00
_cell.angle_beta   90.00
_cell.angle_gamma   90.00
#
_symmetry.space_group_name_H-M   'P 1'
#
loop_
_entity.id
_entity.type
_entity.pdbx_description
1 polymer ?
#
loop_
_entity_poly.entity_id
_entity_poly.type
_entity_poly.pdbx_seq_one_letter_code
_entity_poly.pdbx_strand_id
1 'polypeptide(L)'
;MIILDVLMPKSALKKKIYRTDEFEVKNYSMTFLMVVAIAILYSSIAILSVPLVWLESGATGANIQTYHDAFWTLQMSASTIGFGDYYPVTLGGRSIVAVMFYVGVGIVGFIGAQIADRVLGFADTNVKNRELRKQNEDILEHNKILEQKLDALLKAVEARSANQA
;
A
#
# COMPACT_ATOMS: atom_id res chain seq x y z
N MET A 1 -7.43 10.91 30.44
CA MET A 1 -7.20 9.51 30.01
C MET A 1 -8.46 8.61 30.07
N ILE A 2 -9.66 9.12 30.40
CA ILE A 2 -10.88 8.29 30.54
C ILE A 2 -11.95 8.62 29.46
N ILE A 3 -11.94 9.84 28.90
CA ILE A 3 -12.99 10.30 27.97
C ILE A 3 -12.82 9.74 26.55
N LEU A 4 -11.60 9.36 26.14
CA LEU A 4 -11.34 8.86 24.79
C LEU A 4 -11.75 7.39 24.57
N ASP A 5 -11.83 6.57 25.62
CA ASP A 5 -12.21 5.15 25.51
C ASP A 5 -13.74 4.96 25.41
N VAL A 6 -14.54 5.96 25.80
CA VAL A 6 -16.02 5.91 25.78
C VAL A 6 -16.62 6.41 24.47
N LEU A 7 -15.98 7.41 23.83
CA LEU A 7 -16.49 7.99 22.58
C LEU A 7 -16.16 7.15 21.34
N MET A 8 -15.17 6.23 21.42
CA MET A 8 -14.75 5.42 20.28
C MET A 8 -14.32 4.01 20.70
N PRO A 9 -15.16 2.97 20.52
CA PRO A 9 -14.79 1.62 20.87
C PRO A 9 -13.64 1.13 19.96
N LYS A 10 -12.57 0.59 20.56
CA LYS A 10 -11.36 0.08 19.86
C LYS A 10 -11.67 -0.92 18.74
N SER A 11 -12.84 -1.57 18.78
CA SER A 11 -13.37 -2.45 17.73
C SER A 11 -13.73 -1.71 16.43
N ALA A 12 -14.24 -0.47 16.51
CA ALA A 12 -14.56 0.37 15.35
C ALA A 12 -13.30 0.90 14.66
N LEU A 13 -12.24 1.18 15.42
CA LEU A 13 -10.92 1.50 14.90
C LEU A 13 -10.30 0.31 14.17
N LYS A 14 -10.32 -0.88 14.79
CA LYS A 14 -9.83 -2.12 14.18
C LYS A 14 -10.50 -2.43 12.83
N LYS A 15 -11.83 -2.32 12.77
CA LYS A 15 -12.63 -2.64 11.57
C LYS A 15 -12.42 -1.64 10.41
N LYS A 16 -11.94 -0.42 10.70
CA LYS A 16 -11.65 0.62 9.69
C LYS A 16 -10.24 0.48 9.09
N ILE A 17 -9.33 -0.18 9.80
CA ILE A 17 -7.91 -0.33 9.42
C ILE A 17 -7.69 -1.58 8.56
N TYR A 18 -8.46 -2.64 8.80
CA TYR A 18 -8.37 -3.89 8.02
C TYR A 18 -9.75 -4.50 7.78
N ARG A 19 -9.97 -4.99 6.56
CA ARG A 19 -11.07 -5.90 6.24
C ARG A 19 -10.49 -7.30 6.23
N THR A 20 -11.03 -8.19 7.05
CA THR A 20 -10.66 -9.61 7.00
C THR A 20 -11.58 -10.28 5.99
N ASP A 21 -11.03 -10.77 4.88
CA ASP A 21 -11.79 -11.59 3.93
C ASP A 21 -12.03 -13.00 4.51
N GLU A 22 -12.92 -13.79 3.89
CA GLU A 22 -13.31 -15.16 4.32
C GLU A 22 -12.13 -16.14 4.53
N PHE A 23 -10.93 -15.75 4.11
CA PHE A 23 -9.69 -16.54 4.20
C PHE A 23 -8.70 -16.03 5.27
N GLU A 24 -9.14 -15.20 6.21
CA GLU A 24 -8.34 -14.69 7.35
C GLU A 24 -7.14 -13.80 6.95
N VAL A 25 -7.12 -13.31 5.72
CA VAL A 25 -6.10 -12.38 5.23
C VAL A 25 -6.50 -10.96 5.64
N LYS A 26 -5.61 -10.27 6.39
CA LYS A 26 -5.80 -8.87 6.76
C LYS A 26 -5.57 -7.99 5.53
N ASN A 27 -6.65 -7.52 4.92
CA ASN A 27 -6.58 -6.58 3.82
C ASN A 27 -6.53 -5.15 4.42
N TYR A 28 -5.33 -4.58 4.53
CA TYR A 28 -5.20 -3.17 4.88
C TYR A 28 -5.88 -2.36 3.78
N SER A 29 -6.77 -1.44 4.15
CA SER A 29 -7.34 -0.56 3.14
C SER A 29 -6.18 0.20 2.47
N MET A 30 -5.96 -0.03 1.18
CA MET A 30 -4.94 0.67 0.37
C MET A 30 -5.01 2.19 0.61
N THR A 31 -6.23 2.71 0.82
CA THR A 31 -6.49 4.11 1.15
C THR A 31 -5.94 4.50 2.53
N PHE A 32 -6.03 3.64 3.54
CA PHE A 32 -5.45 3.89 4.85
C PHE A 32 -3.91 3.97 4.78
N LEU A 33 -3.27 3.05 4.05
CA LEU A 33 -1.82 3.07 3.84
C LEU A 33 -1.37 4.35 3.13
N MET A 34 -2.09 4.79 2.10
CA MET A 34 -1.82 6.07 1.42
C MET A 34 -1.96 7.27 2.37
N VAL A 35 -3.03 7.33 3.19
CA VAL A 35 -3.22 8.43 4.14
C VAL A 35 -2.10 8.47 5.17
N VAL A 36 -1.67 7.31 5.68
CA VAL A 36 -0.54 7.22 6.62
C VAL A 36 0.76 7.66 5.94
N ALA A 37 1.03 7.23 4.71
CA ALA A 37 2.22 7.64 3.97
C ALA A 37 2.27 9.16 3.74
N ILE A 38 1.16 9.77 3.33
CA ILE A 38 1.03 11.22 3.17
C ILE A 38 1.21 11.94 4.51
N ALA A 39 0.60 11.44 5.58
CA ALA A 39 0.75 12.01 6.92
C ALA A 39 2.21 11.97 7.40
N ILE A 40 2.92 10.86 7.17
CA ILE A 40 4.34 10.72 7.50
C ILE A 40 5.18 11.71 6.69
N LEU A 41 4.91 11.86 5.40
CA LEU A 41 5.63 12.80 4.54
C LEU A 41 5.47 14.25 5.01
N TYR A 42 4.24 14.71 5.23
CA TYR A 42 4.03 16.08 5.69
C TYR A 42 4.50 16.31 7.13
N SER A 43 4.44 15.28 7.98
CA SER A 43 5.01 15.35 9.33
C SER A 43 6.52 15.48 9.29
N SER A 44 7.22 14.74 8.42
CA SER A 44 8.69 14.85 8.31
C SER A 44 9.10 16.22 7.77
N ILE A 45 8.39 16.77 6.78
CA ILE A 45 8.58 18.14 6.29
C ILE A 45 8.41 19.13 7.44
N ALA A 46 7.30 19.04 8.18
CA ALA A 46 6.99 19.98 9.25
C ALA A 46 8.04 19.95 10.37
N ILE A 47 8.53 18.77 10.75
CA ILE A 47 9.55 18.58 11.79
C ILE A 47 10.92 19.10 11.33
N LEU A 48 11.33 18.79 10.10
CA LEU A 48 12.64 19.18 9.57
C LEU A 48 12.72 20.67 9.18
N SER A 49 11.58 21.34 9.00
CA SER A 49 11.53 22.77 8.69
C SER A 49 12.08 23.64 9.82
N VAL A 50 11.84 23.27 11.09
CA VAL A 50 12.32 24.02 12.26
C VAL A 50 13.86 24.07 12.35
N PRO A 51 14.57 22.93 12.36
CA PRO A 51 16.03 22.95 12.40
C PRO A 51 16.64 23.53 11.12
N LEU A 52 15.97 23.42 9.97
CA LEU A 52 16.45 24.03 8.73
C LEU A 52 16.51 25.56 8.83
N VAL A 53 15.43 26.21 9.28
CA VAL A 53 15.43 27.67 9.50
C VAL A 53 16.47 28.05 10.53
N TRP A 54 16.56 27.32 11.64
CA TRP A 54 17.48 27.65 12.72
C TRP A 54 18.94 27.61 12.28
N LEU A 55 19.33 26.64 11.46
CA LEU A 55 20.68 26.53 10.90
C LEU A 55 20.97 27.63 9.88
N GLU A 56 19.97 28.04 9.09
CA GLU A 56 20.14 29.02 8.01
C GLU A 56 20.03 30.49 8.51
N SER A 57 19.31 30.76 9.60
CA SER A 57 19.04 32.12 10.10
C SER A 57 20.29 32.93 10.49
N GLY A 58 21.43 32.27 10.70
CA GLY A 58 22.71 32.91 11.04
C GLY A 58 23.72 32.99 9.90
N ALA A 59 23.40 32.48 8.72
CA ALA A 59 24.36 32.33 7.63
C ALA A 59 24.29 33.49 6.63
N THR A 60 25.46 34.03 6.28
CA THR A 60 25.59 35.10 5.29
C THR A 60 25.16 34.60 3.91
N GLY A 61 24.12 35.20 3.34
CA GLY A 61 23.57 34.81 2.04
C GLY A 61 22.49 33.73 2.08
N ALA A 62 21.99 33.36 3.26
CA ALA A 62 20.83 32.48 3.38
C ALA A 62 19.55 33.19 2.90
N ASN A 63 18.80 32.52 2.02
CA ASN A 63 17.48 32.96 1.57
C ASN A 63 16.33 32.29 2.36
N ILE A 64 16.60 31.23 3.11
CA ILE A 64 15.63 30.57 3.99
C ILE A 64 15.59 31.32 5.32
N GLN A 65 14.61 32.20 5.50
CA GLN A 65 14.49 33.03 6.72
C GLN A 65 13.26 32.70 7.55
N THR A 66 12.21 32.15 6.94
CA THR A 66 10.98 31.81 7.64
C THR A 66 10.70 30.32 7.61
N TYR A 67 9.85 29.85 8.53
CA TYR A 67 9.36 28.48 8.54
C TYR A 67 8.67 28.10 7.23
N HIS A 68 7.96 29.04 6.62
CA HIS A 68 7.28 28.83 5.34
C HIS A 68 8.27 28.55 4.21
N ASP A 69 9.39 29.28 4.16
CA ASP A 69 10.43 29.08 3.14
C ASP A 69 11.11 27.72 3.31
N ALA A 70 11.38 27.32 4.56
CA ALA A 70 11.94 26.00 4.87
C ALA A 70 10.97 24.87 4.53
N PHE A 71 9.69 25.02 4.86
CA PHE A 71 8.65 24.05 4.52
C PHE A 71 8.52 23.89 3.01
N TRP A 72 8.51 25.00 2.27
CA TRP A 72 8.50 25.01 0.81
C TRP A 72 9.74 24.33 0.22
N THR A 73 10.92 24.65 0.74
CA THR A 73 12.19 24.02 0.32
C THR A 73 12.14 22.51 0.50
N LEU A 74 11.65 22.03 1.65
CA LEU A 74 11.57 20.61 1.95
C LEU A 74 10.48 19.90 1.16
N GLN A 75 9.35 20.55 0.90
CA GLN A 75 8.31 20.06 -0.02
C GLN A 75 8.89 19.86 -1.42
N MET A 76 9.61 20.85 -1.94
CA MET A 76 10.24 20.78 -3.26
C MET A 76 11.34 19.73 -3.36
N SER A 77 12.08 19.55 -2.26
CA SER A 77 13.10 18.52 -2.15
C SER A 77 12.45 17.13 -2.14
N ALA A 78 11.38 16.95 -1.38
CA ALA A 78 10.67 15.68 -1.27
C ALA A 78 10.06 15.21 -2.59
N SER A 79 9.52 16.15 -3.37
CA SER A 79 8.95 15.88 -4.69
C SER A 79 10.00 15.79 -5.79
N THR A 80 11.28 16.02 -5.48
CA THR A 80 12.40 16.10 -6.44
C THR A 80 12.23 17.16 -7.54
N ILE A 81 11.38 18.17 -7.32
CA ILE A 81 11.16 19.27 -8.28
C ILE A 81 12.28 20.30 -8.18
N GLY A 82 12.52 20.82 -6.97
CA GLY A 82 13.66 21.70 -6.67
C GLY A 82 13.79 22.95 -7.55
N PHE A 83 12.82 23.87 -7.52
CA PHE A 83 12.92 25.14 -8.28
C PHE A 83 14.15 25.98 -7.96
N GLY A 84 14.71 25.84 -6.75
CA GLY A 84 15.95 26.52 -6.35
C GLY A 84 15.77 27.99 -5.99
N ASP A 85 14.53 28.44 -5.79
CA ASP A 85 14.18 29.75 -5.24
C ASP A 85 14.64 29.91 -3.79
N TYR A 86 14.54 28.84 -3.01
CA TYR A 86 15.08 28.73 -1.65
C TYR A 86 16.04 27.54 -1.55
N TYR A 87 17.23 27.75 -0.98
CA TYR A 87 18.25 26.70 -0.89
C TYR A 87 19.16 26.88 0.33
N PRO A 88 19.56 25.79 1.00
CA PRO A 88 20.44 25.88 2.15
C PRO A 88 21.87 26.25 1.74
N VAL A 89 22.42 27.27 2.40
CA VAL A 89 23.83 27.65 2.23
C VAL A 89 24.72 26.97 3.25
N THR A 90 24.17 26.55 4.39
CA THR A 90 24.94 25.89 5.44
C THR A 90 25.15 24.40 5.17
N LEU A 91 26.25 23.84 5.69
CA LEU A 91 26.52 22.40 5.61
C LEU A 91 25.43 21.58 6.34
N GLY A 92 24.92 22.11 7.46
CA GLY A 92 23.83 21.49 8.23
C GLY A 92 22.51 21.48 7.46
N GLY A 93 22.11 22.61 6.87
CA GLY A 93 20.90 22.71 6.05
C GLY A 93 20.95 21.80 4.82
N ARG A 94 22.11 21.70 4.16
CA ARG A 94 22.32 20.76 3.03
C ARG A 94 22.14 19.31 3.45
N SER A 95 22.60 18.95 4.64
CA SER A 95 22.43 17.59 5.17
C SER A 95 20.95 17.27 5.42
N ILE A 96 20.16 18.22 5.95
CA ILE A 96 18.72 18.05 6.15
C ILE A 96 18.01 17.84 4.80
N VAL A 97 18.29 18.69 3.82
CA VAL A 97 17.71 18.57 2.47
C VAL A 97 18.12 17.25 1.81
N ALA A 98 19.37 16.81 1.98
CA ALA A 98 19.84 15.53 1.48
C ALA A 98 19.05 14.34 2.07
N VAL A 99 18.81 14.34 3.38
CA VAL A 99 17.95 13.33 4.03
C VAL A 99 16.53 13.38 3.45
N MET A 100 16.00 14.58 3.21
CA MET A 100 14.66 14.76 2.67
C MET A 100 14.51 14.18 1.25
N PHE A 101 15.56 14.19 0.41
CA PHE A 101 15.51 13.53 -0.90
C PHE A 101 15.22 12.04 -0.77
N TYR A 102 15.93 11.33 0.10
CA TYR A 102 15.74 9.89 0.28
C TYR A 102 14.35 9.56 0.84
N VAL A 103 13.89 10.34 1.83
CA VAL A 103 12.57 10.16 2.43
C VAL A 103 11.46 10.46 1.42
N GLY A 104 11.57 11.57 0.69
CA GLY A 104 10.60 11.99 -0.31
C GLY A 104 10.45 10.98 -1.44
N VAL A 105 11.56 10.59 -2.07
CA VAL A 105 11.55 9.60 -3.17
C VAL A 105 10.97 8.27 -2.71
N GLY A 106 11.34 7.80 -1.51
CA GLY A 106 10.81 6.55 -0.96
C GLY A 106 9.29 6.58 -0.78
N ILE A 107 8.76 7.64 -0.17
CA ILE A 107 7.32 7.76 0.10
C ILE A 107 6.52 8.04 -1.17
N VAL A 108 6.98 8.96 -2.02
CA VAL A 108 6.30 9.27 -3.29
C VAL A 108 6.32 8.05 -4.21
N GLY A 109 7.43 7.32 -4.28
CA GLY A 109 7.52 6.05 -5.02
C GLY A 109 6.56 5.00 -4.48
N PHE A 110 6.44 4.86 -3.16
CA PHE A 110 5.45 3.98 -2.53
C PHE A 110 4.02 4.37 -2.93
N ILE A 111 3.66 5.65 -2.85
CA ILE A 111 2.33 6.13 -3.25
C ILE A 111 2.07 5.83 -4.74
N GLY A 112 3.07 6.05 -5.60
CA GLY A 112 3.00 5.72 -7.02
C GLY A 112 2.75 4.23 -7.29
N ALA A 113 3.44 3.35 -6.55
CA ALA A 113 3.22 1.90 -6.64
C ALA A 113 1.79 1.51 -6.24
N GLN A 114 1.26 2.09 -5.16
CA GLN A 114 -0.11 1.81 -4.72
C GLN A 114 -1.17 2.28 -5.73
N ILE A 115 -0.93 3.40 -6.43
CA ILE A 115 -1.79 3.87 -7.52
C ILE A 115 -1.68 2.91 -8.71
N ALA A 116 -0.47 2.51 -9.09
CA ALA A 116 -0.24 1.54 -10.16
C ALA A 116 -0.95 0.20 -9.86
N ASP A 117 -0.87 -0.30 -8.63
CA ASP A 117 -1.58 -1.51 -8.22
C ASP A 117 -3.09 -1.38 -8.40
N ARG A 118 -3.67 -0.21 -8.12
CA ARG A 118 -5.11 0.02 -8.25
C ARG A 118 -5.56 0.20 -9.69
N VAL A 119 -4.74 0.83 -10.53
CA VAL A 119 -5.06 1.11 -11.95
C VAL A 119 -4.75 -0.08 -12.84
N LEU A 120 -3.67 -0.79 -12.56
CA LEU A 120 -3.11 -1.84 -13.41
C LEU A 120 -3.33 -3.25 -12.86
N GLY A 121 -3.78 -3.39 -11.61
CA GLY A 121 -4.15 -4.68 -11.02
C GLY A 121 -2.96 -5.61 -10.71
N PHE A 122 -1.74 -5.08 -10.68
CA PHE A 122 -0.52 -5.88 -10.48
C PHE A 122 -0.46 -6.61 -9.12
N ALA A 123 -1.19 -6.10 -8.11
CA ALA A 123 -1.20 -6.68 -6.75
C ALA A 123 -2.11 -7.92 -6.57
N ASP A 124 -2.99 -8.25 -7.53
CA ASP A 124 -3.94 -9.36 -7.37
C ASP A 124 -3.34 -10.76 -7.59
N THR A 125 -2.04 -10.85 -7.89
CA THR A 125 -1.40 -12.12 -8.24
C THR A 125 -1.55 -13.18 -7.14
N ASN A 126 -1.45 -12.79 -5.86
CA ASN A 126 -1.43 -13.77 -4.76
C ASN A 126 -2.82 -14.33 -4.38
N VAL A 127 -3.86 -13.50 -4.39
CA VAL A 127 -5.23 -13.95 -4.06
C VAL A 127 -5.81 -14.75 -5.21
N LYS A 128 -5.63 -14.26 -6.44
CA LYS A 128 -6.12 -14.91 -7.66
C LYS A 128 -5.48 -16.28 -7.86
N ASN A 129 -4.19 -16.44 -7.53
CA ASN A 129 -3.52 -17.74 -7.56
C ASN A 129 -4.10 -18.76 -6.56
N ARG A 130 -4.58 -18.32 -5.39
CA ARG A 130 -5.20 -19.22 -4.40
C ARG A 130 -6.59 -19.65 -4.83
N GLU A 131 -7.38 -18.73 -5.37
CA GLU A 131 -8.69 -19.03 -5.97
C GLU A 131 -8.55 -19.98 -7.16
N LEU A 132 -7.58 -19.73 -8.05
CA LEU A 132 -7.27 -20.62 -9.18
C LEU A 132 -6.90 -22.03 -8.72
N ARG A 133 -6.13 -22.18 -7.64
CA ARG A 133 -5.79 -23.50 -7.09
C ARG A 133 -7.03 -24.24 -6.60
N LYS A 134 -7.93 -23.56 -5.89
CA LYS A 134 -9.19 -24.16 -5.42
C LYS A 134 -10.11 -24.52 -6.59
N GLN A 135 -10.25 -23.63 -7.58
CA GLN A 135 -11.01 -23.91 -8.79
C GLN A 135 -10.47 -25.14 -9.54
N ASN A 136 -9.14 -25.26 -9.65
CA ASN A 136 -8.52 -26.43 -10.28
C ASN A 136 -8.78 -27.72 -9.49
N GLU A 137 -8.77 -27.68 -8.16
CA GLU A 137 -9.14 -28.83 -7.32
C GLU A 137 -10.61 -29.24 -7.54
N ASP A 138 -11.54 -28.27 -7.52
CA ASP A 138 -12.97 -28.53 -7.74
C ASP A 138 -13.25 -29.09 -9.15
N ILE A 139 -12.54 -28.60 -10.17
CA ILE A 139 -12.60 -29.11 -11.56
C ILE A 139 -12.11 -30.57 -11.60
N LEU A 140 -11.01 -30.87 -10.89
CA LEU A 140 -10.46 -32.22 -10.85
C LEU A 140 -11.42 -33.21 -10.20
N GLU A 141 -12.10 -32.79 -9.14
CA GLU A 141 -13.12 -33.59 -8.47
C GLU A 141 -14.33 -33.83 -9.38
N HIS A 142 -14.81 -32.80 -10.07
CA HIS A 142 -15.88 -32.94 -11.06
C HIS A 142 -15.52 -33.92 -12.18
N ASN A 143 -14.28 -33.87 -12.68
CA ASN A 143 -13.81 -34.82 -13.69
C ASN A 143 -13.84 -36.27 -13.17
N LYS A 144 -13.38 -36.53 -11.95
CA LYS A 144 -13.44 -37.88 -11.35
C LYS A 144 -14.88 -38.38 -11.22
N ILE A 145 -15.81 -37.51 -10.81
CA ILE A 145 -17.23 -37.88 -10.70
C ILE A 145 -17.81 -38.20 -12.08
N LEU A 146 -17.44 -37.44 -13.10
CA LEU A 146 -17.88 -37.70 -14.48
C LEU A 146 -17.35 -39.03 -15.02
N GLU A 147 -16.07 -39.35 -14.76
CA GLU A 147 -15.48 -40.65 -15.12
C GLU A 147 -16.24 -41.81 -14.45
N GLN A 148 -16.53 -41.70 -13.15
CA GLN A 148 -17.31 -42.71 -12.43
C GLN A 148 -18.72 -42.88 -13.00
N LYS A 149 -19.39 -41.78 -13.37
CA LYS A 149 -20.71 -41.83 -14.00
C LYS A 149 -20.66 -42.47 -15.39
N LEU A 150 -19.60 -42.21 -16.15
CA LEU A 150 -19.39 -42.81 -17.47
C LEU A 150 -19.19 -44.32 -17.37
N ASP A 151 -18.35 -44.78 -16.44
CA ASP A 151 -18.13 -46.22 -16.19
C ASP A 151 -19.41 -46.93 -15.74
N ALA A 152 -20.20 -46.29 -14.88
CA ALA A 152 -21.49 -46.83 -14.44
C ALA A 152 -22.48 -46.97 -15.60
N LEU A 153 -22.54 -45.97 -16.49
CA LEU A 153 -23.37 -46.02 -17.69
C LEU A 153 -22.90 -47.12 -18.66
N LEU A 154 -21.58 -47.26 -18.85
CA LEU A 154 -21.01 -48.29 -19.72
C LEU A 154 -21.44 -49.69 -19.25
N LYS A 155 -21.28 -49.99 -17.95
CA LYS A 155 -21.72 -51.26 -17.35
C LYS A 155 -23.22 -51.48 -17.49
N ALA A 156 -24.03 -50.44 -17.31
CA ALA A 156 -25.47 -50.54 -17.46
C ALA A 156 -25.89 -50.84 -18.90
N VAL A 157 -25.19 -50.27 -19.89
CA VAL A 157 -25.41 -50.55 -21.32
C VAL A 157 -25.00 -51.97 -21.67
N GLU A 158 -23.83 -52.43 -21.22
CA GLU A 158 -23.33 -53.81 -21.43
C GLU A 158 -24.26 -54.85 -20.81
N ALA A 159 -24.76 -54.61 -19.60
CA ALA A 159 -25.72 -55.50 -18.95
C ALA A 159 -27.04 -55.57 -19.73
N ARG A 160 -27.46 -54.45 -20.33
CA ARG A 160 -28.70 -54.37 -21.12
C ARG A 160 -28.55 -55.04 -22.48
N SER A 161 -27.40 -54.92 -23.14
CA SER A 161 -27.12 -55.63 -24.39
C SER A 161 -26.99 -57.14 -24.18
N ALA A 162 -26.39 -57.57 -23.07
CA ALA A 162 -26.30 -58.99 -22.70
C ALA A 162 -27.67 -59.63 -22.41
N ASN A 163 -28.64 -58.86 -21.90
CA ASN A 163 -30.02 -59.33 -21.65
C ASN A 163 -30.91 -59.35 -22.91
N GLN A 164 -30.45 -58.77 -24.02
CA GLN A 164 -31.18 -58.70 -25.29
C GLN A 164 -30.64 -59.68 -26.35
N ALA A 165 -29.56 -60.41 -26.03
CA ALA A 165 -29.00 -61.51 -26.82
C ALA A 165 -29.49 -62.86 -26.28
#